data_AF-E2NLG4-F1
#
_entry.id   AF-E2NLG4-F1
#
_cell.length_a   1.000
_cell.length_b   1.000
_cell.length_c   1.000
_cell.angle_alpha   90.00
_cell.angle_beta   90.00
_cell.angle_gamma   90.00
#
_symmetry.space_group_name_H-M   'P 1'
#
loop_
_entity.id
_entity.type
_entity.pdbx_description
1 polymer ?
#
loop_
_entity_poly.entity_id
_entity_poly.type
_entity_poly.pdbx_seq_one_letter_code
_entity_poly.pdbx_strand_id
1 'polypeptide(L)'
;MSVFEFHSPIAEFLILTVILTFLLLLFGEIMPKIYSAQKTLAFCRFSAPGIWMFRSLFYPVASMLVRSTSFLNKHFARKNHNISVDELSHALELTDKAELKEENNILEGIIRFGGETAKEVMTSRLDVVDLDIRTPFKDVLQCIIENAYSRIPIYSENRDNIKGILYIKDLLPHLNKVDFRWQSLYVRPILFRKLR
;
A
#
# COMPACT_ATOMS: atom_id res chain seq x y z
N MET A 1 8.38 3.65 -65.09
CA MET A 1 8.95 2.38 -64.59
C MET A 1 7.89 1.72 -63.70
N SER A 2 6.96 0.97 -64.33
CA SER A 2 5.94 0.16 -63.67
C SER A 2 6.56 -1.20 -63.35
N VAL A 3 6.95 -1.41 -62.08
CA VAL A 3 7.68 -2.62 -61.66
C VAL A 3 6.73 -3.81 -61.42
N PHE A 4 5.41 -3.61 -61.50
CA PHE A 4 4.39 -4.64 -61.31
C PHE A 4 3.20 -4.42 -62.25
N GLU A 5 3.21 -5.02 -63.45
CA GLU A 5 1.98 -5.13 -64.26
C GLU A 5 1.27 -6.45 -63.92
N PHE A 6 0.28 -6.37 -63.05
CA PHE A 6 -0.64 -7.48 -62.80
C PHE A 6 -1.88 -7.30 -63.68
N HIS A 7 -2.34 -8.40 -64.31
CA HIS A 7 -3.51 -8.39 -65.19
C HIS A 7 -4.84 -8.17 -64.44
N SER A 8 -4.84 -8.26 -63.10
CA SER A 8 -6.00 -8.02 -62.23
C SER A 8 -5.69 -6.91 -61.21
N PRO A 9 -6.48 -5.83 -61.17
CA PRO A 9 -6.26 -4.70 -60.25
C PRO A 9 -6.38 -5.10 -58.76
N ILE A 10 -7.11 -6.18 -58.47
CA ILE A 10 -7.34 -6.68 -57.11
C ILE A 10 -6.07 -7.37 -56.56
N ALA A 11 -5.35 -8.11 -57.42
CA ALA A 11 -4.13 -8.80 -57.03
C ALA A 11 -2.99 -7.80 -56.76
N GLU A 12 -2.87 -6.77 -57.59
CA GLU A 12 -1.91 -5.67 -57.37
C GLU A 12 -2.14 -4.98 -56.03
N PHE A 13 -3.40 -4.62 -55.73
CA PHE A 13 -3.76 -3.97 -54.48
C PHE A 13 -3.42 -4.83 -53.25
N LEU A 14 -3.74 -6.13 -53.28
CA LEU A 14 -3.44 -7.03 -52.17
C LEU A 14 -1.95 -7.20 -51.94
N ILE A 15 -1.18 -7.43 -53.01
CA ILE A 15 0.27 -7.62 -52.93
C ILE A 15 0.93 -6.34 -52.42
N LEU A 16 0.56 -5.19 -52.98
CA LEU A 16 1.09 -3.90 -52.56
C LEU A 16 0.74 -3.57 -51.11
N THR A 17 -0.49 -3.85 -50.67
CA THR A 17 -0.92 -3.65 -49.28
C THR A 17 -0.14 -4.54 -48.32
N VAL A 18 0.08 -5.83 -48.65
CA VAL A 18 0.84 -6.76 -47.81
C VAL A 18 2.32 -6.34 -47.72
N ILE A 19 2.93 -5.99 -48.85
CA ILE A 19 4.33 -5.55 -48.86
C ILE A 19 4.49 -4.23 -48.11
N LEU A 20 3.58 -3.27 -48.32
CA LEU A 20 3.61 -1.97 -47.66
C LEU A 20 3.39 -2.09 -46.16
N THR A 21 2.42 -2.90 -45.72
CA THR A 21 2.18 -3.14 -44.29
C THR A 21 3.35 -3.86 -43.64
N PHE A 22 3.94 -4.86 -44.31
CA PHE A 22 5.15 -5.52 -43.83
C PHE A 22 6.32 -4.53 -43.68
N LEU A 23 6.57 -3.69 -44.69
CA LEU A 23 7.62 -2.68 -44.65
C LEU A 23 7.38 -1.65 -43.53
N LEU A 24 6.15 -1.16 -43.37
CA LEU A 24 5.80 -0.21 -42.32
C LEU A 24 5.95 -0.80 -40.92
N LEU A 25 5.53 -2.05 -40.71
CA LEU A 25 5.73 -2.71 -39.42
C LEU A 25 7.20 -2.96 -39.13
N LEU A 26 7.96 -3.44 -40.12
CA LEU A 26 9.37 -3.75 -39.95
C LEU A 26 10.19 -2.50 -39.62
N PHE A 27 10.06 -1.45 -40.43
CA PHE A 27 10.87 -0.23 -40.29
C PHE A 27 10.27 0.81 -39.35
N GLY A 28 8.95 0.91 -39.27
CA GLY A 28 8.24 1.90 -38.46
C GLY A 28 8.03 1.46 -37.01
N GLU A 29 7.89 0.16 -36.76
CA GLU A 29 7.57 -0.35 -35.42
C GLU A 29 8.65 -1.25 -34.85
N ILE A 30 8.99 -2.35 -35.53
CA ILE A 30 9.84 -3.41 -34.98
C ILE A 30 11.29 -2.94 -34.81
N MET A 31 11.91 -2.38 -35.87
CA MET A 31 13.30 -1.92 -35.83
C MET A 31 13.53 -0.80 -34.79
N PRO A 32 12.72 0.28 -34.73
CA PRO A 32 12.90 1.33 -33.73
C PRO A 32 12.71 0.80 -32.31
N LYS A 33 11.78 -0.13 -32.09
CA LYS A 33 11.50 -0.72 -30.78
C LYS A 33 12.68 -1.55 -30.27
N ILE A 34 13.27 -2.40 -31.12
CA ILE A 34 14.46 -3.19 -30.78
C ILE A 34 15.66 -2.27 -30.52
N TYR A 35 15.87 -1.25 -31.36
CA TYR A 35 16.96 -0.30 -31.19
C TYR A 35 16.84 0.51 -29.88
N SER A 36 15.62 0.96 -29.57
CA SER A 36 15.33 1.68 -28.32
C SER A 36 15.56 0.84 -27.07
N ALA A 37 15.34 -0.48 -27.15
CA ALA A 37 15.55 -1.40 -26.03
C ALA A 37 17.04 -1.69 -25.76
N GLN A 38 17.88 -1.70 -26.79
CA GLN A 38 19.33 -1.97 -26.63
C GLN A 38 20.12 -0.73 -26.19
N LYS A 39 19.73 0.48 -26.61
CA LYS A 39 20.43 1.74 -26.33
C LYS A 39 19.48 2.85 -25.85
N THR A 40 18.72 2.56 -24.80
CA THR A 40 17.70 3.45 -24.21
C THR A 40 18.19 4.88 -24.01
N LEU A 41 19.34 5.07 -23.37
CA LEU A 41 19.86 6.41 -23.02
C LEU A 41 20.20 7.28 -24.24
N ALA A 42 20.85 6.71 -25.26
CA ALA A 42 21.22 7.46 -26.46
C ALA A 42 19.98 7.83 -27.28
N PHE A 43 19.05 6.88 -27.43
CA PHE A 43 17.79 7.08 -28.13
C PHE A 43 16.91 8.13 -27.43
N CYS A 44 16.79 8.08 -26.10
CA CYS A 44 16.05 9.08 -25.34
C CYS A 44 16.60 10.50 -25.52
N ARG A 45 17.94 10.68 -25.49
CA ARG A 45 18.56 12.00 -25.68
C ARG A 45 18.37 12.54 -27.09
N PHE A 46 18.44 11.67 -28.10
CA PHE A 46 18.20 12.04 -29.50
C PHE A 46 16.73 12.41 -29.75
N SER A 47 15.78 11.62 -29.23
CA SER A 47 14.35 11.79 -29.44
C SER A 47 13.71 12.88 -28.55
N ALA A 48 14.34 13.24 -27.44
CA ALA A 48 13.85 14.26 -26.50
C ALA A 48 13.48 15.62 -27.13
N PRO A 49 14.33 16.27 -27.96
CA PRO A 49 13.98 17.55 -28.59
C PRO A 49 12.78 17.43 -29.54
N GLY A 50 12.65 16.32 -30.28
CA GLY A 50 11.50 16.08 -31.16
C GLY A 50 10.20 15.94 -30.36
N ILE A 51 10.23 15.14 -29.30
CA ILE A 51 9.07 14.98 -28.39
C ILE A 51 8.71 16.32 -27.75
N TRP A 52 9.68 17.15 -27.36
CA TRP A 52 9.41 18.46 -26.78
C TRP A 52 8.75 19.42 -27.77
N MET A 53 9.19 19.43 -29.03
CA MET A 53 8.56 20.21 -30.11
C MET A 53 7.11 19.78 -30.34
N PHE A 54 6.86 18.48 -30.51
CA PHE A 54 5.49 17.97 -30.68
C PHE A 54 4.63 18.23 -29.46
N ARG A 55 5.18 18.07 -28.26
CA ARG A 55 4.48 18.40 -27.02
C ARG A 55 4.07 19.87 -27.03
N SER A 56 4.94 20.80 -27.41
CA SER A 56 4.62 22.23 -27.46
C SER A 56 3.51 22.53 -28.49
N LEU A 57 3.58 21.91 -29.67
CA LEU A 57 2.59 22.08 -30.73
C LEU A 57 1.20 21.53 -30.34
N PHE A 58 1.16 20.35 -29.73
CA PHE A 58 -0.09 19.69 -29.31
C PHE A 58 -0.54 20.06 -27.89
N TYR A 59 0.27 20.80 -27.13
CA TYR A 59 -0.07 21.25 -25.78
C TYR A 59 -1.43 21.98 -25.68
N PRO A 60 -1.78 22.94 -26.55
CA PRO A 60 -3.07 23.63 -26.44
C PRO A 60 -4.25 22.65 -26.60
N VAL A 61 -4.18 21.75 -27.59
CA VAL A 61 -5.23 20.75 -27.85
C VAL A 61 -5.33 19.75 -26.69
N ALA A 62 -4.19 19.24 -26.23
CA ALA A 62 -4.14 18.30 -25.11
C ALA A 62 -4.66 18.94 -23.82
N SER A 63 -4.29 20.20 -23.54
CA SER A 63 -4.74 20.93 -22.36
C SER A 63 -6.24 21.20 -22.38
N MET A 64 -6.81 21.51 -23.54
CA MET A 64 -8.26 21.69 -23.71
C MET A 64 -9.01 20.39 -23.42
N LEU A 65 -8.50 19.26 -23.93
CA LEU A 65 -9.12 17.95 -23.72
C LEU A 65 -9.07 17.53 -22.25
N VAL A 66 -7.91 17.66 -21.60
CA VAL A 66 -7.74 17.35 -20.17
C VAL A 66 -8.63 18.25 -19.31
N ARG A 67 -8.76 19.53 -19.68
CA ARG A 67 -9.60 20.49 -18.95
C ARG A 67 -11.10 20.20 -19.14
N SER A 68 -11.51 19.70 -20.31
CA SER A 68 -12.88 19.22 -20.55
C SER A 68 -13.19 18.00 -19.67
N THR A 69 -12.31 16.99 -19.65
CA THR A 69 -12.47 15.82 -18.79
C THR A 69 -12.46 16.20 -17.31
N SER A 70 -11.60 17.12 -16.90
CA SER A 70 -11.56 17.62 -15.51
C SER A 70 -12.82 18.41 -15.13
N PHE A 71 -13.38 19.20 -16.05
CA PHE A 71 -14.63 19.93 -15.82
C PHE A 71 -15.83 18.97 -15.68
N LEU A 72 -15.92 17.98 -16.56
CA LEU A 72 -16.92 16.90 -16.48
C LEU A 72 -16.77 16.08 -15.20
N ASN A 73 -15.54 15.65 -14.89
CA ASN A 73 -15.24 14.94 -13.65
C ASN A 73 -15.53 15.80 -12.43
N LYS A 74 -15.25 17.10 -12.40
CA LYS A 74 -15.56 17.95 -11.24
C LYS A 74 -17.08 18.11 -11.04
N HIS A 75 -17.86 18.10 -12.12
CA HIS A 75 -19.32 18.18 -12.06
C HIS A 75 -19.95 16.84 -11.62
N PHE A 76 -19.36 15.70 -12.00
CA PHE A 76 -19.81 14.35 -11.61
C PHE A 76 -19.24 13.87 -10.27
N ALA A 77 -17.98 14.17 -9.95
CA ALA A 77 -17.23 13.71 -8.76
C ALA A 77 -17.63 14.42 -7.48
N ARG A 78 -18.37 15.54 -7.54
CA ARG A 78 -19.08 16.07 -6.36
C ARG A 78 -20.06 15.05 -5.75
N LYS A 79 -20.41 13.99 -6.48
CA LYS A 79 -21.27 12.92 -5.99
C LYS A 79 -20.56 11.69 -5.45
N ASN A 80 -19.27 11.43 -5.75
CA ASN A 80 -18.55 10.23 -5.29
C ASN A 80 -17.04 10.33 -5.60
N HIS A 81 -16.26 11.00 -4.76
CA HIS A 81 -14.79 10.85 -4.78
C HIS A 81 -14.29 10.44 -3.40
N ASN A 82 -14.85 9.34 -2.90
CA ASN A 82 -14.12 8.47 -2.01
C ASN A 82 -13.51 7.42 -2.93
N ILE A 83 -12.24 7.60 -3.32
CA ILE A 83 -11.48 6.49 -3.91
C ILE A 83 -11.62 5.35 -2.92
N SER A 84 -12.24 4.25 -3.34
CA SER A 84 -12.49 3.14 -2.44
C SER A 84 -11.15 2.47 -2.11
N VAL A 85 -11.07 1.92 -0.91
CA VAL A 85 -9.95 1.08 -0.46
C VAL A 85 -9.65 0.00 -1.52
N ASP A 86 -10.70 -0.57 -2.14
CA ASP A 86 -10.59 -1.57 -3.20
C ASP A 86 -9.95 -1.05 -4.50
N GLU A 87 -10.23 0.19 -4.90
CA GLU A 87 -9.66 0.77 -6.13
C GLU A 87 -8.16 1.06 -5.96
N LEU A 88 -7.75 1.46 -4.76
CA LEU A 88 -6.35 1.63 -4.36
C LEU A 88 -5.60 0.30 -4.32
N SER A 89 -6.19 -0.75 -3.74
CA SER A 89 -5.61 -2.10 -3.73
C SER A 89 -5.45 -2.64 -5.16
N HIS A 90 -6.47 -2.49 -6.01
CA HIS A 90 -6.41 -2.94 -7.40
C HIS A 90 -5.36 -2.19 -8.22
N ALA A 91 -5.18 -0.88 -8.01
CA ALA A 91 -4.11 -0.12 -8.65
C ALA A 91 -2.71 -0.60 -8.23
N LEU A 92 -2.56 -1.05 -6.98
CA LEU A 92 -1.31 -1.58 -6.45
C LEU A 92 -0.98 -2.95 -7.05
N GLU A 93 -1.97 -3.83 -7.18
CA GLU A 93 -1.82 -5.16 -7.82
C GLU A 93 -1.40 -5.07 -9.29
N LEU A 94 -1.88 -4.05 -10.02
CA LEU A 94 -1.48 -3.81 -11.40
C LEU A 94 -0.02 -3.35 -11.54
N THR A 95 0.62 -2.91 -10.46
CA THR A 95 2.01 -2.48 -10.43
C THR A 95 2.92 -3.66 -10.11
N ASP A 96 2.90 -4.68 -10.98
CA ASP A 96 3.63 -5.93 -10.82
C ASP A 96 5.11 -5.80 -11.24
N LYS A 97 5.85 -4.94 -10.55
CA LYS A 97 7.31 -4.92 -10.59
C LYS A 97 7.82 -5.84 -9.49
N ALA A 98 8.41 -6.97 -9.86
CA ALA A 98 8.95 -7.96 -8.92
C ALA A 98 9.93 -7.37 -7.88
N GLU A 99 10.55 -6.22 -8.18
CA GLU A 99 11.44 -5.48 -7.27
C GLU A 99 10.72 -4.82 -6.08
N LEU A 100 9.40 -4.61 -6.15
CA LEU A 100 8.64 -3.80 -5.17
C LEU A 100 7.65 -4.63 -4.32
N LYS A 101 7.76 -5.96 -4.32
CA LYS A 101 6.78 -6.85 -3.67
C LYS A 101 6.65 -6.61 -2.16
N GLU A 102 7.75 -6.32 -1.46
CA GLU A 102 7.71 -6.00 -0.02
C GLU A 102 7.06 -4.65 0.25
N GLU A 103 7.35 -3.64 -0.56
CA GLU A 103 6.76 -2.30 -0.45
C GLU A 103 5.25 -2.33 -0.73
N ASN A 104 4.83 -3.13 -1.71
CA ASN A 104 3.43 -3.35 -2.02
C ASN A 104 2.69 -4.01 -0.85
N ASN A 105 3.26 -5.04 -0.22
CA ASN A 105 2.65 -5.69 0.95
C ASN A 105 2.49 -4.72 2.14
N ILE A 106 3.48 -3.84 2.36
CA ILE A 106 3.41 -2.82 3.41
C ILE A 106 2.29 -1.81 3.09
N LEU A 107 2.23 -1.33 1.86
CA LEU A 107 1.23 -0.34 1.45
C LEU A 107 -0.19 -0.90 1.50
N GLU A 108 -0.38 -2.15 1.08
CA GLU A 108 -1.65 -2.88 1.23
C GLU A 108 -2.05 -3.01 2.70
N GLY A 109 -1.10 -3.31 3.59
CA GLY A 109 -1.31 -3.33 5.03
C GLY A 109 -1.75 -1.98 5.61
N ILE A 110 -1.18 -0.87 5.13
CA ILE A 110 -1.57 0.49 5.55
C ILE A 110 -2.98 0.83 5.07
N ILE A 111 -3.32 0.49 3.83
CA ILE A 111 -4.64 0.71 3.25
C ILE A 111 -5.70 -0.07 4.03
N ARG A 112 -5.43 -1.35 4.35
CA ARG A 112 -6.33 -2.20 5.15
C ARG A 112 -6.47 -1.68 6.58
N PHE A 113 -5.38 -1.27 7.21
CA PHE A 113 -5.39 -0.69 8.56
C PHE A 113 -6.28 0.55 8.68
N GLY A 114 -6.41 1.36 7.61
CA GLY A 114 -7.30 2.51 7.60
C GLY A 114 -8.79 2.16 7.68
N GLY A 115 -9.17 0.94 7.28
CA GLY A 115 -10.54 0.42 7.33
C GLY A 115 -10.83 -0.49 8.52
N GLU A 116 -9.79 -1.07 9.15
CA GLU A 116 -9.95 -1.98 10.28
C GLU A 116 -10.35 -1.24 11.57
N THR A 117 -11.27 -1.84 12.32
CA THR A 117 -11.69 -1.33 13.63
C THR A 117 -10.86 -1.96 14.76
N ALA A 118 -10.71 -1.26 15.89
CA ALA A 118 -9.99 -1.80 17.04
C ALA A 118 -10.55 -3.17 17.51
N LYS A 119 -11.83 -3.44 17.26
CA LYS A 119 -12.49 -4.71 17.56
C LYS A 119 -11.92 -5.89 16.77
N GLU A 120 -11.45 -5.65 15.55
CA GLU A 120 -10.95 -6.69 14.63
C GLU A 120 -9.51 -7.08 14.96
N VAL A 121 -8.73 -6.17 15.57
CA VAL A 121 -7.31 -6.37 15.86
C VAL A 121 -7.03 -6.64 17.36
N MET A 122 -7.98 -6.32 18.25
CA MET A 122 -7.79 -6.54 19.69
C MET A 122 -7.78 -8.02 20.08
N THR A 123 -6.98 -8.37 21.09
CA THR A 123 -7.06 -9.67 21.75
C THR A 123 -8.41 -9.84 22.43
N SER A 124 -9.05 -11.00 22.26
CA SER A 124 -10.30 -11.34 22.94
C SER A 124 -10.12 -11.32 24.45
N ARG A 125 -11.13 -10.82 25.19
CA ARG A 125 -11.11 -10.74 26.66
C ARG A 125 -10.83 -12.07 27.35
N LEU A 126 -11.24 -13.18 26.74
CA LEU A 126 -11.04 -14.52 27.30
C LEU A 126 -9.57 -14.95 27.27
N ASP A 127 -8.81 -14.42 26.32
CA ASP A 127 -7.41 -14.77 26.09
C ASP A 127 -6.45 -13.76 26.75
N VAL A 128 -6.98 -12.73 27.43
CA VAL A 128 -6.18 -11.77 28.18
C VAL A 128 -5.70 -12.40 29.49
N VAL A 129 -4.39 -12.45 29.68
CA VAL A 129 -3.79 -12.77 30.97
C VAL A 129 -3.83 -11.53 31.85
N ASP A 130 -4.61 -11.61 32.93
CA ASP A 130 -4.84 -10.55 33.90
C ASP A 130 -4.49 -11.00 35.33
N LEU A 131 -4.25 -10.04 36.23
CA LEU A 131 -3.90 -10.32 37.63
C LEU A 131 -4.80 -9.55 38.60
N ASP A 132 -5.24 -10.21 39.68
CA ASP A 132 -5.93 -9.57 40.79
C ASP A 132 -4.92 -8.77 41.64
N ILE A 133 -5.30 -7.56 42.05
CA ILE A 133 -4.54 -6.72 42.99
C ILE A 133 -4.16 -7.41 44.30
N ARG A 134 -4.92 -8.43 44.70
CA ARG A 134 -4.72 -9.22 45.92
C ARG A 134 -3.75 -10.39 45.76
N THR A 135 -3.30 -10.69 44.53
CA THR A 135 -2.37 -11.80 44.28
C THR A 135 -1.02 -11.55 44.98
N PRO A 136 -0.49 -12.55 45.71
CA PRO A 136 0.80 -12.39 46.40
C PRO A 136 1.94 -12.29 45.40
N PHE A 137 3.02 -11.60 45.80
CA PHE A 137 4.16 -11.27 44.92
C PHE A 137 4.79 -12.51 44.27
N LYS A 138 4.85 -13.63 44.98
CA LYS A 138 5.39 -14.90 44.47
C LYS A 138 4.60 -15.44 43.28
N ASP A 139 3.28 -15.40 43.36
CA ASP A 139 2.40 -15.92 42.30
C ASP A 139 2.38 -14.96 41.09
N VAL A 140 2.54 -13.66 41.33
CA VAL A 140 2.74 -12.66 40.26
C VAL A 140 4.03 -12.95 39.48
N LEU A 141 5.14 -13.22 40.18
CA LEU A 141 6.40 -13.59 39.52
C LEU A 141 6.28 -14.88 38.72
N GLN A 142 5.61 -15.89 39.27
CA GLN A 142 5.36 -17.15 38.58
C GLN A 142 4.56 -16.93 37.28
N CYS A 143 3.46 -16.18 37.35
CA CYS A 143 2.63 -15.84 36.19
C CYS A 143 3.41 -15.09 35.10
N ILE A 144 4.28 -14.16 35.50
CA ILE A 144 5.14 -13.40 34.60
C ILE A 144 6.13 -14.31 33.85
N ILE A 145 6.74 -15.26 34.56
CA ILE A 145 7.71 -16.20 33.98
C ILE A 145 7.03 -17.13 32.97
N GLU A 146 5.81 -17.58 33.28
CA GLU A 146 5.06 -18.50 32.42
C GLU A 146 4.53 -17.84 31.14
N ASN A 147 4.10 -16.58 31.21
CA ASN A 147 3.40 -15.92 30.11
C ASN A 147 4.25 -14.91 29.31
N ALA A 148 5.40 -14.49 29.84
CA ALA A 148 6.37 -13.60 29.18
C ALA A 148 5.81 -12.26 28.61
N TYR A 149 4.66 -11.76 29.11
CA TYR A 149 4.02 -10.54 28.62
C TYR A 149 4.56 -9.26 29.27
N SER A 150 5.14 -8.35 28.49
CA SER A 150 5.71 -7.08 29.02
C SER A 150 4.74 -6.20 29.83
N ARG A 151 3.42 -6.31 29.59
CA ARG A 151 2.36 -5.50 30.19
C ARG A 151 1.21 -6.42 30.58
N ILE A 152 0.81 -6.37 31.85
CA ILE A 152 -0.29 -7.18 32.38
C ILE A 152 -1.33 -6.25 33.01
N PRO A 153 -2.60 -6.31 32.58
CA PRO A 153 -3.69 -5.55 33.22
C PRO A 153 -3.92 -6.05 34.64
N ILE A 154 -4.09 -5.11 35.59
CA ILE A 154 -4.41 -5.41 36.98
C ILE A 154 -5.86 -5.03 37.23
N TYR A 155 -6.66 -5.99 37.69
CA TYR A 155 -8.05 -5.79 38.06
C TYR A 155 -8.26 -5.88 39.57
N SER A 156 -9.40 -5.39 40.03
CA SER A 156 -9.82 -5.47 41.43
C SER A 156 -11.27 -5.91 41.50
N GLU A 157 -11.55 -6.94 42.31
CA GLU A 157 -12.87 -7.57 42.51
C GLU A 157 -13.40 -8.32 41.28
N ASN A 158 -13.50 -7.65 40.13
CA ASN A 158 -13.97 -8.20 38.87
C ASN A 158 -13.00 -7.83 37.73
N ARG A 159 -12.84 -8.71 36.73
CA ARG A 159 -12.00 -8.50 35.54
C ARG A 159 -12.41 -7.29 34.70
N ASP A 160 -13.64 -6.80 34.87
CA ASP A 160 -14.12 -5.56 34.22
C ASP A 160 -13.57 -4.28 34.87
N ASN A 161 -13.12 -4.38 36.12
CA ASN A 161 -12.64 -3.24 36.91
C ASN A 161 -11.11 -3.16 36.85
N ILE A 162 -10.58 -2.84 35.68
CA ILE A 162 -9.14 -2.63 35.45
C ILE A 162 -8.68 -1.36 36.18
N LYS A 163 -7.76 -1.50 37.14
CA LYS A 163 -7.20 -0.39 37.91
C LYS A 163 -5.95 0.21 37.25
N GLY A 164 -5.23 -0.57 36.46
CA GLY A 164 -4.00 -0.13 35.81
C GLY A 164 -3.30 -1.23 35.03
N ILE A 165 -2.08 -0.94 34.58
CA ILE A 165 -1.22 -1.87 33.84
C ILE A 165 0.11 -2.01 34.59
N LEU A 166 0.46 -3.24 34.93
CA LEU A 166 1.74 -3.59 35.53
C LEU A 166 2.78 -3.84 34.43
N TYR A 167 3.89 -3.12 34.51
CA TYR A 167 5.04 -3.32 33.64
C TYR A 167 6.04 -4.26 34.32
N ILE A 168 6.41 -5.37 33.65
CA ILE A 168 7.37 -6.32 34.24
C ILE A 168 8.70 -5.65 34.57
N LYS A 169 9.17 -4.74 33.71
CA LYS A 169 10.44 -4.03 33.91
C LYS A 169 10.51 -3.26 35.24
N ASP A 170 9.37 -2.82 35.78
CA ASP A 170 9.31 -2.06 37.03
C ASP A 170 9.44 -3.01 38.26
N LEU A 171 9.24 -4.32 38.05
CA LEU A 171 9.43 -5.38 39.06
C LEU A 171 10.87 -5.90 39.11
N LEU A 172 11.67 -5.72 38.06
CA LEU A 172 13.07 -6.22 38.00
C LEU A 172 13.95 -5.76 39.18
N PRO A 173 13.89 -4.49 39.66
CA PRO A 173 14.69 -4.05 40.80
C PRO A 173 14.27 -4.68 42.14
N HIS A 174 13.12 -5.35 42.18
CA HIS A 174 12.46 -5.82 43.40
C HIS A 174 12.44 -7.35 43.52
N LEU A 175 13.07 -8.08 42.59
CA LEU A 175 13.08 -9.55 42.52
C LEU A 175 13.65 -10.22 43.78
N ASN A 176 14.62 -9.59 44.45
CA ASN A 176 15.27 -10.15 45.64
C ASN A 176 14.55 -9.80 46.96
N LYS A 177 13.42 -9.10 46.92
CA LYS A 177 12.66 -8.72 48.12
C LYS A 177 11.56 -9.76 48.38
N VAL A 178 11.62 -10.37 49.56
CA VAL A 178 10.70 -11.45 49.96
C VAL A 178 9.27 -10.95 50.22
N ASP A 179 9.12 -9.70 50.71
CA ASP A 179 7.83 -9.07 51.03
C ASP A 179 7.67 -7.69 50.36
N PHE A 180 7.64 -7.68 49.03
CA PHE A 180 7.42 -6.44 48.29
C PHE A 180 5.94 -6.21 47.99
N ARG A 181 5.41 -5.06 48.44
CA ARG A 181 4.08 -4.57 48.06
C ARG A 181 4.10 -3.99 46.64
N TRP A 182 4.02 -4.88 45.66
CA TRP A 182 3.97 -4.56 44.24
C TRP A 182 2.76 -3.70 43.84
N GLN A 183 1.75 -3.59 44.72
CA GLN A 183 0.59 -2.75 44.51
C GLN A 183 0.94 -1.27 44.30
N SER A 184 2.09 -0.82 44.78
CA SER A 184 2.55 0.55 44.55
C SER A 184 2.99 0.82 43.10
N LEU A 185 3.22 -0.20 42.28
CA LEU A 185 3.80 -0.08 40.94
C LEU A 185 2.76 -0.07 39.80
N TYR A 186 1.52 -0.51 40.02
CA TYR A 186 0.51 -0.61 38.93
C TYR A 186 -0.17 0.73 38.59
N VAL A 187 0.12 1.81 39.32
CA VAL A 187 -0.56 3.10 39.19
C VAL A 187 0.03 3.91 38.03
N ARG A 188 -0.32 3.51 36.80
CA ARG A 188 -0.44 4.48 35.71
C ARG A 188 -1.91 4.54 35.32
N PRO A 189 -2.62 5.65 35.57
CA PRO A 189 -3.98 5.79 35.11
C PRO A 189 -3.98 5.59 33.59
N ILE A 190 -4.81 4.65 33.12
CA ILE A 190 -5.04 4.48 31.69
C ILE A 190 -5.71 5.77 31.23
N LEU A 191 -4.91 6.65 30.65
CA LEU A 191 -5.38 7.89 30.08
C LEU A 191 -6.11 7.52 28.80
N PHE A 192 -7.38 7.13 28.94
CA PHE A 192 -8.29 7.02 27.81
C PHE A 192 -8.47 8.42 27.25
N ARG A 193 -7.57 8.83 26.35
CA ARG A 193 -7.82 9.99 25.50
C ARG A 193 -9.02 9.60 24.65
N LYS A 194 -10.20 10.06 25.07
CA LYS A 194 -11.47 9.95 24.36
C LYS A 194 -11.25 10.53 22.97
N LEU A 195 -10.93 9.68 22.00
CA LEU A 195 -10.89 10.06 20.59
C LEU A 195 -12.35 10.19 20.17
N ARG A 196 -12.72 11.43 19.87
CA ARG A 196 -14.04 11.81 19.35
C ARG A 196 -13.97 11.84 17.83
#